data_AF-A0A7J7HWF6-F1
#
_entry.id   AF-A0A7J7HWF6-F1
#
_cell.length_a   1.000
_cell.length_b   1.000
_cell.length_c   1.000
_cell.angle_alpha   90.00
_cell.angle_beta   90.00
_cell.angle_gamma   90.00
#
_symmetry.space_group_name_H-M   'P 1'
#
loop_
_entity.id
_entity.type
_entity.pdbx_description
1 polymer ?
#
loop_
_entity_poly.entity_id
_entity_poly.type
_entity_poly.pdbx_seq_one_letter_code
_entity_poly.pdbx_strand_id
1 'polypeptide(L)' 'MGGLMIACGIEEKDRGMTERMAKIALWCIQYKPESRPLTSIVVKMLEGLDEIPTPLSPFPFLSVEASNLRSICPHGEEQ' A
#
# COMPACT_ATOMS: atom_id res chain seq x y z
N MET A 1 -10.55 -5.12 5.62
CA MET A 1 -11.08 -4.95 4.25
C MET A 1 -12.61 -4.83 4.20
N GLY A 2 -13.39 -5.62 4.95
CA GLY A 2 -14.86 -5.52 4.93
C GLY A 2 -15.43 -4.12 5.20
N GLY A 3 -14.88 -3.37 6.16
CA GLY A 3 -15.30 -1.97 6.40
C GLY A 3 -15.03 -1.02 5.23
N LEU A 4 -13.91 -1.21 4.52
CA LEU A 4 -13.58 -0.44 3.31
C LEU A 4 -14.56 -0.75 2.19
N MET A 5 -14.92 -2.03 2.01
CA MET A 5 -15.90 -2.42 0.99
C MET A 5 -17.25 -1.77 1.22
N ILE A 6 -17.74 -1.72 2.47
CA ILE A 6 -18.99 -1.06 2.82
C ILE A 6 -18.91 0.45 2.59
N ALA A 7 -17.85 1.10 3.07
CA ALA A 7 -17.69 2.55 2.96
C ALA A 7 -17.61 3.04 1.51
N CYS A 8 -16.98 2.26 0.62
CA CYS A 8 -16.85 2.58 -0.79
C CYS A 8 -17.97 2.01 -1.67
N GLY A 9 -18.98 1.35 -1.10
CA GLY A 9 -20.07 0.74 -1.85
C GLY A 9 -19.61 -0.36 -2.83
N ILE A 10 -18.52 -1.07 -2.49
CA ILE A 10 -17.94 -2.12 -3.32
C ILE A 10 -18.75 -3.40 -3.11
N GLU A 11 -19.25 -3.96 -4.22
CA GLU A 11 -19.99 -5.21 -4.21
C GLU A 11 -19.08 -6.41 -3.91
N GLU A 12 -19.66 -7.50 -3.41
CA GLU A 12 -18.90 -8.71 -3.07
C GLU A 12 -18.16 -9.29 -4.29
N LYS A 13 -18.78 -9.22 -5.47
CA LYS A 13 -18.21 -9.65 -6.76
C LYS A 13 -16.89 -8.94 -7.09
N ASP A 14 -16.72 -7.71 -6.60
CA ASP A 14 -15.55 -6.86 -6.85
C ASP A 14 -14.50 -6.98 -5.74
N ARG A 15 -14.69 -7.86 -4.75
CA ARG A 15 -13.75 -8.07 -3.64
C ARG A 15 -12.35 -8.40 -4.13
N GLY A 16 -12.23 -9.29 -5.12
CA GLY A 16 -10.95 -9.71 -5.66
C GLY A 16 -10.19 -8.56 -6.33
N MET A 17 -10.89 -7.75 -7.13
CA MET A 17 -10.33 -6.55 -7.77
C MET A 17 -9.92 -5.52 -6.71
N THR A 18 -10.76 -5.31 -5.71
CA THR A 18 -10.50 -4.37 -4.61
C THR A 18 -9.25 -4.75 -3.83
N GLU A 19 -9.10 -6.04 -3.49
CA GLU A 19 -7.90 -6.53 -2.82
C GLU A 19 -6.65 -6.33 -3.68
N ARG A 20 -6.76 -6.63 -4.97
CA ARG A 20 -5.68 -6.45 -5.95
C ARG A 20 -5.24 -4.99 -6.02
N MET A 21 -6.19 -4.08 -6.18
CA MET A 21 -5.96 -2.63 -6.25
C MET A 21 -5.38 -2.09 -4.94
N ALA A 22 -5.88 -2.54 -3.80
CA ALA A 22 -5.35 -2.14 -2.50
C ALA A 22 -3.88 -2.57 -2.33
N LYS A 23 -3.51 -3.79 -2.75
CA LYS A 23 -2.12 -4.25 -2.69
C LYS A 23 -1.20 -3.43 -3.60
N ILE A 24 -1.64 -3.12 -4.83
CA ILE A 24 -0.87 -2.26 -5.76
C ILE A 24 -0.69 -0.86 -5.17
N ALA A 25 -1.76 -0.27 -4.63
CA ALA A 25 -1.72 1.04 -4.01
C ALA A 25 -0.71 1.09 -2.86
N LEU A 26 -0.73 0.08 -1.97
CA LEU A 26 0.22 -0.03 -0.86
C LEU A 26 1.67 -0.09 -1.35
N TRP A 27 1.97 -0.85 -2.41
CA TRP A 27 3.30 -0.86 -3.04
C TRP A 27 3.71 0.51 -3.60
N CYS A 28 2.78 1.27 -4.18
CA CYS A 28 3.07 2.56 -4.77
C CYS A 28 3.33 3.67 -3.75
N ILE A 29 2.75 3.55 -2.54
CA ILE A 29 2.86 4.58 -1.49
C ILE A 29 3.95 4.28 -0.45
N GLN A 30 4.83 3.31 -0.71
CA GLN A 30 5.96 3.00 0.18
C GLN A 30 6.74 4.28 0.52
N TYR A 31 7.02 4.48 1.82
CA TYR A 31 7.74 5.66 2.31
C TYR A 31 9.08 5.84 1.59
N LYS A 32 9.85 4.75 1.48
CA LYS A 32 11.11 4.67 0.72
C LYS A 32 10.83 4.64 -0.78
N PRO A 33 11.23 5.66 -1.56
CA PRO A 33 11.04 5.69 -3.02
C PRO A 33 11.59 4.46 -3.75
N GLU A 34 12.72 3.93 -3.28
CA GLU A 34 13.45 2.79 -3.85
C GLU A 34 12.68 1.48 -3.67
N SER A 35 11.76 1.44 -2.72
CA SER A 35 10.88 0.29 -2.48
C SER A 35 9.62 0.31 -3.35
N ARG A 36 9.38 1.39 -4.10
CA ARG A 36 8.22 1.49 -5.00
C ARG A 36 8.54 0.72 -6.29
N PRO A 37 7.58 -0.05 -6.82
CA PRO A 37 7.77 -0.73 -8.10
C PRO A 37 7.90 0.27 -9.24
N LEU A 38 8.59 -0.14 -10.31
CA LEU A 38 8.56 0.59 -11.58
C LEU A 38 7.13 0.68 -12.11
N THR A 39 6.78 1.80 -12.75
CA THR A 39 5.46 1.98 -13.36
C THR A 39 5.11 0.86 -14.34
N SER A 40 6.09 0.35 -15.10
CA SER A 40 5.89 -0.79 -16.00
C SER A 40 5.49 -2.07 -15.27
N ILE A 41 6.01 -2.30 -14.07
CA ILE A 41 5.61 -3.42 -13.21
C ILE A 41 4.19 -3.20 -12.67
N VAL A 42 3.88 -1.97 -12.23
CA VAL A 42 2.53 -1.59 -11.79
C VAL A 42 1.50 -1.85 -12.89
N VAL A 43 1.79 -1.50 -14.14
CA VAL A 43 0.89 -1.74 -15.28
C VAL A 43 0.67 -3.24 -15.50
N LYS A 44 1.73 -4.06 -15.48
CA LYS A 44 1.58 -5.53 -15.58
C LYS A 44 0.73 -6.11 -14.44
N MET A 45 0.91 -5.59 -13.22
CA MET A 45 0.08 -5.96 -12.08
C MET A 45 -1.39 -5.52 -12.26
N LEU A 46 -1.66 -4.38 -12.88
CA LEU A 46 -3.03 -3.93 -13.18
C LEU A 46 -3.68 -4.76 -14.29
N GLU A 47 -2.92 -5.12 -15.32
CA GLU A 47 -3.37 -5.93 -16.46
C GLU A 47 -3.60 -7.41 -16.12
N GLY A 48 -3.21 -7.85 -14.92
CA GLY A 48 -3.34 -9.25 -14.53
C GLY A 48 -2.17 -10.14 -14.94
N LEU A 49 -1.11 -9.56 -15.50
CA LEU A 49 0.02 -10.29 -16.08
C LEU A 49 1.04 -10.73 -15.03
N ASP A 50 1.16 -9.99 -13.93
CA ASP A 50 2.03 -10.32 -12.81
C ASP A 50 1.23 -10.54 -11.52
N GLU A 51 1.71 -11.45 -10.67
CA GLU A 51 1.19 -11.59 -9.31
C GLU A 51 1.63 -10.42 -8.42
N ILE A 52 0.81 -10.09 -7.43
CA ILE A 52 1.11 -9.01 -6.49
C ILE A 52 1.46 -9.63 -5.14
N PRO A 53 2.75 -9.60 -4.73
CA PRO A 53 3.13 -10.06 -3.42
C PRO A 53 2.49 -9.17 -2.33
N THR A 54 2.33 -9.74 -1.14
CA THR A 54 1.81 -8.98 0.01
C THR A 54 2.71 -7.77 0.28
N PRO A 55 2.18 -6.54 0.22
CA PRO A 55 2.95 -5.34 0.46
C PRO A 55 3.35 -5.23 1.94
N LEU A 56 4.51 -4.63 2.18
CA LEU A 56 4.90 -4.22 3.54
C LEU A 56 4.04 -3.02 3.99
N SER A 57 4.04 -2.73 5.29
CA SER A 57 3.46 -1.47 5.78
C SER A 57 4.17 -0.31 5.07
N PRO A 58 3.46 0.59 4.37
CA PRO A 58 4.09 1.72 3.68
C PRO A 58 4.79 2.67 4.64
N PHE A 59 4.35 2.68 5.90
CA PHE A 59 4.85 3.54 6.96
C PHE A 59 5.26 2.69 8.17
N PRO A 60 6.40 1.97 8.11
CA PRO A 60 6.80 1.03 9.16
C PRO A 60 6.98 1.72 10.52
N PHE A 61 7.31 3.00 10.53
CA PHE A 61 7.49 3.81 11.75
C PHE A 61 6.17 4.19 12.43
N LEU A 62 5.07 4.30 11.67
CA LEU A 62 3.75 4.63 12.23
C LEU A 62 3.10 3.45 12.98
N SER A 63 3.53 2.22 12.68
CA SER A 63 3.04 1.01 13.38
C SER A 63 3.59 0.88 14.81
N VAL A 64 4.64 1.62 15.16
CA VAL A 64 5.22 1.67 16.52
C VAL A 64 4.48 2.65 17.44
N GLU A 65 3.75 3.62 16.89
CA GLU A 65 3.18 4.74 17.65
C GLU A 65 1.69 4.63 18.00
N ALA A 66 1.05 3.46 17.86
CA ALA A 66 -0.30 3.29 18.41
C ALA A 66 -0.36 3.39 19.95
N SER A 67 0.80 3.40 20.63
CA SER A 67 0.90 3.50 22.09
C SER A 67 1.66 4.71 22.62
N ASN A 68 2.41 5.48 21.81
CA ASN A 68 3.11 6.69 22.27
C ASN A 68 3.35 7.68 21.13
N LEU A 69 2.42 8.63 20.94
CA LEU A 69 2.58 9.76 20.02
C LEU A 69 3.58 10.77 20.62
N ARG A 70 4.88 10.57 20.40
CA ARG A 70 5.89 11.60 20.64
C ARG A 70 7.01 11.49 19.60
N SER A 71 6.91 12.38 18.62
CA SER A 71 7.94 12.81 17.65
C SER A 71 7.97 12.08 16.31
N ILE A 72 6.97 12.33 15.46
CA ILE A 72 7.08 12.09 14.01
C ILE A 72 7.78 13.30 13.35
N CYS A 73 9.10 13.36 13.50
CA CYS A 73 9.99 14.07 12.60
C CYS A 73 11.32 13.31 12.53
N PRO A 74 11.49 12.36 11.60
CA PRO A 74 12.82 11.94 11.17
C PRO A 74 13.27 12.92 10.08
N HIS A 75 13.80 14.08 10.47
CA HIS A 75 14.48 14.93 9.49
C HIS A 75 15.92 14.43 9.33
N GLY A 76 16.28 13.98 8.12
CA GLY A 76 17.67 14.01 7.63
C GLY A 76 18.20 12.74 6.95
N GLU A 77 18.67 12.93 5.72
CA GLU A 77 19.72 12.21 4.99
C GLU A 77 19.34 11.00 4.11
N GLU A 78 19.29 11.22 2.79
CA GLU A 78 20.34 10.73 1.88
C GLU A 78 20.47 11.69 0.67
N GLN A 79 21.69 11.78 0.13
CA GLN A 79 22.31 12.89 -0.63
C GLN A 79 21.70 13.25 -1.99
#